data_AF-A0A921HWM8-F1
#
_entry.id   AF-A0A921HWM8-F1
#
_cell.length_a   1.000
_cell.length_b   1.000
_cell.length_c   1.000
_cell.angle_alpha   90.00
_cell.angle_beta   90.00
_cell.angle_gamma   90.00
#
_symmetry.space_group_name_H-M   'P 1'
#
loop_
_entity.id
_entity.type
_entity.pdbx_description
1 polymer ?
#
loop_
_entity_poly.entity_id
_entity_poly.type
_entity_poly.pdbx_seq_one_letter_code
_entity_poly.pdbx_strand_id
1 'polypeptide(L)'
;TDEEGEDAEYMLSYLPRIKQQTFTLGAAYKHYAGRHVQTVSLGYNYLANQNLKYANNDDSSPDNLNLDLSSHEQKATLRAENRTHGERWTLTEGVEAWYARYDDHTFQRLFAGGMQQVREQQTNLGIVGWGAFASARYRTADERWTATLGLRLDGCDYSRAMARFWQNLSPNLSVSWRVRPAVAINAAVGLYHQLPPYTGLGYKDAAGMYANKSLKYMSVANANLGTEWNVTPRVVLALEGFYKYYTRVPLSVADGIPLSCKGNDYGTVGNELLLPTASGRAYGVEASMRWQIPGKFTSVASVTCFRSEYRNDDRSPYIASAWDNRFIANVSGTYDFPRNWSVGAKLSAIGGSPYTPYDEDRSSLVEAWDVQGRPYYDYSRYNTCRLDAFAQLDVRVDKNYYFRGWRLGIYLDLQNVTKSVLRQQDVLMSTGVIENPEAPAAEQRYVMKRLKQESGTLLPTIGLTVEF
;
A
#
# COMPACT_ATOMS: atom_id res chain seq x y z
N THR A 1 -6.28 10.66 -31.17
CA THR A 1 -6.58 9.28 -31.60
C THR A 1 -8.04 9.10 -31.30
N ASP A 2 -8.86 8.77 -32.31
CA ASP A 2 -10.30 8.54 -32.11
C ASP A 2 -10.49 7.55 -30.97
N GLU A 3 -11.14 8.00 -29.90
CA GLU A 3 -11.46 7.19 -28.72
C GLU A 3 -12.79 6.46 -28.97
N GLU A 4 -12.86 5.65 -30.02
CA GLU A 4 -13.99 4.74 -30.23
C GLU A 4 -13.63 3.35 -29.67
N GLY A 5 -14.33 2.93 -28.61
CA GLY A 5 -14.19 1.59 -28.02
C GLY A 5 -14.63 1.51 -26.56
N GLU A 6 -14.88 0.29 -26.08
CA GLU A 6 -15.31 0.02 -24.69
C GLU A 6 -14.30 0.53 -23.64
N ASP A 7 -13.02 0.59 -23.99
CA ASP A 7 -11.95 1.12 -23.12
C ASP A 7 -12.07 2.64 -22.92
N ALA A 8 -12.43 3.39 -23.96
CA ALA A 8 -12.65 4.82 -23.89
C ALA A 8 -13.89 5.16 -23.05
N GLU A 9 -14.98 4.41 -23.26
CA GLU A 9 -16.19 4.51 -22.46
C GLU A 9 -15.89 4.27 -20.97
N TYR A 10 -15.08 3.26 -20.63
CA TYR A 10 -14.63 3.02 -19.27
C TYR A 10 -13.82 4.18 -18.71
N MET A 11 -12.83 4.71 -19.43
CA MET A 11 -12.03 5.85 -18.97
C MET A 11 -12.87 7.11 -18.73
N LEU A 12 -13.79 7.42 -19.66
CA LEU A 12 -14.67 8.59 -19.59
C LEU A 12 -15.69 8.48 -18.46
N SER A 13 -16.20 7.29 -18.19
CA SER A 13 -17.20 7.08 -17.13
C SER A 13 -16.55 6.95 -15.75
N TYR A 14 -15.48 6.16 -15.63
CA TYR A 14 -15.00 5.66 -14.34
C TYR A 14 -13.85 6.49 -13.72
N LEU A 15 -12.90 6.98 -14.51
CA LEU A 15 -11.66 7.56 -13.97
C LEU A 15 -11.80 9.07 -13.69
N PRO A 16 -11.48 9.55 -12.46
CA PRO A 16 -11.34 10.97 -12.19
C PRO A 16 -10.01 11.51 -12.72
N ARG A 17 -9.96 12.82 -12.97
CA ARG A 17 -8.70 13.53 -13.20
C ARG A 17 -7.96 13.69 -11.88
N ILE A 18 -6.81 13.05 -11.75
CA ILE A 18 -5.98 13.07 -10.54
C ILE A 18 -4.76 13.95 -10.77
N LYS A 19 -4.53 14.91 -9.87
CA LYS A 19 -3.30 15.69 -9.78
C LYS A 19 -2.72 15.53 -8.39
N GLN A 20 -1.46 15.11 -8.33
CA GLN A 20 -0.75 14.96 -7.07
C GLN A 20 0.54 15.78 -7.11
N GLN A 21 0.82 16.49 -6.02
CA GLN A 21 2.07 17.22 -5.82
C GLN A 21 2.68 16.77 -4.51
N THR A 22 3.97 16.43 -4.53
CA THR A 22 4.71 16.06 -3.33
C THR A 22 6.06 16.77 -3.31
N PHE A 23 6.47 17.20 -2.12
CA PHE A 23 7.86 17.57 -1.88
C PHE A 23 8.25 17.31 -0.43
N THR A 24 9.55 17.07 -0.25
CA THR A 24 10.15 16.85 1.06
C THR A 24 11.41 17.69 1.17
N LEU A 25 11.54 18.40 2.29
CA LEU A 25 12.73 19.17 2.63
C LEU A 25 13.24 18.69 3.99
N GLY A 26 14.57 18.61 4.14
CA GLY A 26 15.15 18.18 5.40
C GLY A 26 16.56 18.70 5.59
N ALA A 27 16.90 18.96 6.84
CA ALA A 27 18.25 19.30 7.29
C ALA A 27 18.62 18.41 8.46
N ALA A 28 19.87 17.96 8.50
CA ALA A 28 20.40 17.16 9.59
C ALA A 28 21.78 17.68 10.00
N TYR A 29 21.94 17.96 11.30
CA TYR A 29 23.22 18.24 11.91
C TYR A 29 23.71 17.00 12.65
N LYS A 30 24.93 16.55 12.34
CA LYS A 30 25.59 15.42 13.00
C LYS A 30 26.82 15.90 13.75
N HIS A 31 26.86 15.64 15.04
CA HIS A 31 28.01 15.90 15.91
C HIS A 31 28.65 14.57 16.33
N TYR A 32 29.95 14.42 16.04
CA TYR A 32 30.74 13.24 16.40
C TYR A 32 31.52 13.55 17.69
N ALA A 33 31.10 12.94 18.80
CA ALA A 33 31.67 13.12 20.13
C ALA A 33 32.25 11.80 20.65
N GLY A 34 33.39 11.39 20.06
CA GLY A 34 34.06 10.14 20.42
C GLY A 34 33.20 8.92 20.13
N ARG A 35 32.72 8.24 21.17
CA ARG A 35 31.83 7.07 21.04
C ARG A 35 30.40 7.45 20.67
N HIS A 36 30.03 8.72 20.79
CA HIS A 36 28.68 9.22 20.57
C HIS A 36 28.57 9.89 19.20
N VAL A 37 27.49 9.58 18.49
CA VAL A 37 27.07 10.31 17.29
C VAL A 37 25.70 10.88 17.58
N GLN A 38 25.65 12.20 17.72
CA GLN A 38 24.43 12.93 18.02
C GLN A 38 23.90 13.53 16.73
N THR A 39 22.62 13.31 16.44
CA THR A 39 21.96 13.83 15.25
C THR A 39 20.74 14.64 15.66
N VAL A 40 20.65 15.87 15.16
CA VAL A 40 19.42 16.67 15.19
C VAL A 40 18.96 16.85 13.77
N SER A 41 17.71 16.47 13.49
CA SER A 41 17.11 16.56 12.16
C SER A 41 15.78 17.29 12.20
N LEU A 42 15.60 18.18 11.23
CA LEU A 42 14.34 18.85 10.94
C LEU A 42 13.88 18.42 9.56
N GLY A 43 12.63 17.98 9.43
CA GLY A 43 12.03 17.57 8.17
C GLY A 43 10.68 18.23 7.96
N TYR A 44 10.35 18.51 6.70
CA TYR A 44 9.05 19.00 6.28
C TYR A 44 8.58 18.19 5.07
N ASN A 45 7.38 17.63 5.16
CA ASN A 45 6.72 16.89 4.08
C ASN A 45 5.46 17.62 3.67
N TYR A 46 5.20 17.65 2.37
CA TYR A 46 4.00 18.20 1.76
C TYR A 46 3.45 17.21 0.72
N LEU A 47 2.16 16.94 0.79
CA LEU A 47 1.39 16.19 -0.18
C LEU A 47 0.11 16.97 -0.46
N ALA A 48 -0.13 17.28 -1.72
CA ALA A 48 -1.42 17.79 -2.19
C ALA A 48 -2.01 16.77 -3.17
N ASN A 49 -3.28 16.47 -3.01
CA ASN A 49 -4.00 15.58 -3.89
C ASN A 49 -5.32 16.21 -4.33
N GLN A 50 -5.54 16.26 -5.64
CA GLN A 50 -6.76 16.75 -6.25
C GLN A 50 -7.38 15.66 -7.14
N ASN A 51 -8.62 15.26 -6.84
CA ASN A 51 -9.40 14.36 -7.69
C ASN A 51 -10.66 15.08 -8.16
N LEU A 52 -10.81 15.25 -9.48
CA LEU A 52 -11.94 15.95 -10.08
C LEU A 52 -12.67 15.01 -11.04
N LYS A 53 -13.99 14.91 -10.92
CA LYS A 53 -14.85 14.13 -11.81
C LYS A 53 -16.10 14.91 -12.18
N TYR A 54 -16.30 15.06 -13.48
CA TYR A 54 -17.58 15.46 -14.06
C TYR A 54 -18.23 14.26 -14.74
N ALA A 55 -19.55 14.26 -14.84
CA ALA A 55 -20.31 13.35 -15.68
C ALA A 55 -19.77 13.44 -17.11
N ASN A 56 -19.42 12.29 -17.70
CA ASN A 56 -18.78 12.18 -19.03
C ASN A 56 -17.50 13.03 -19.21
N ASN A 57 -16.86 13.45 -18.11
CA ASN A 57 -15.77 14.43 -18.11
C ASN A 57 -16.12 15.78 -18.78
N ASP A 58 -17.39 16.16 -18.80
CA ASP A 58 -17.88 17.44 -19.33
C ASP A 58 -17.95 18.51 -18.23
N ASP A 59 -17.00 19.45 -18.26
CA ASP A 59 -16.89 20.57 -17.30
C ASP A 59 -17.67 21.82 -17.73
N SER A 60 -18.51 21.75 -18.77
CA SER A 60 -19.29 22.88 -19.26
C SER A 60 -20.36 23.38 -18.28
N SER A 61 -20.83 22.52 -17.37
CA SER A 61 -21.81 22.85 -16.34
C SER A 61 -21.36 22.40 -14.95
N PRO A 62 -21.52 23.22 -13.90
CA PRO A 62 -21.34 22.80 -12.50
C PRO A 62 -22.25 21.63 -12.11
N ASP A 63 -23.41 21.48 -12.77
CA ASP A 63 -24.34 20.38 -12.50
C ASP A 63 -23.78 19.02 -12.91
N ASN A 64 -22.75 18.97 -13.74
CA ASN A 64 -22.07 17.72 -14.09
C ASN A 64 -21.07 17.29 -13.01
N LEU A 65 -20.77 18.12 -12.00
CA LEU A 65 -19.76 17.78 -11.00
C LEU A 65 -20.22 16.61 -10.12
N ASN A 66 -19.45 15.53 -10.11
CA ASN A 66 -19.71 14.33 -9.31
C ASN A 66 -18.73 14.18 -8.13
N LEU A 67 -17.48 14.61 -8.31
CA LEU A 67 -16.44 14.59 -7.28
C LEU A 67 -15.51 15.79 -7.45
N ASP A 68 -15.31 16.57 -6.40
CA ASP A 68 -14.19 17.50 -6.27
C ASP A 68 -13.55 17.27 -4.90
N LEU A 69 -12.42 16.59 -4.90
CA LEU A 69 -11.57 16.39 -3.73
C LEU A 69 -10.34 17.26 -3.90
N SER A 70 -10.07 18.11 -2.92
CA SER A 70 -8.80 18.82 -2.78
C SER A 70 -8.31 18.66 -1.34
N SER A 71 -7.17 17.99 -1.19
CA SER A 71 -6.61 17.66 0.12
C SER A 71 -5.14 18.04 0.19
N HIS A 72 -4.72 18.52 1.36
CA HIS A 72 -3.36 18.93 1.64
C HIS A 72 -2.91 18.33 2.97
N GLU A 73 -1.82 17.58 2.95
CA GLU A 73 -1.14 17.04 4.12
C GLU A 73 0.23 17.70 4.26
N GLN A 74 0.47 18.30 5.42
CA GLN A 74 1.73 18.96 5.74
C GLN A 74 2.24 18.41 7.06
N LYS A 75 3.53 18.06 7.16
CA LYS A 75 4.11 17.56 8.41
C LYS A 75 5.51 18.12 8.62
N ALA A 76 5.68 18.91 9.68
CA ALA A 76 6.98 19.31 10.21
C ALA A 76 7.38 18.34 11.32
N THR A 77 8.62 17.84 11.31
CA THR A 77 9.15 16.88 12.29
C THR A 77 10.51 17.35 12.77
N LEU A 78 10.68 17.45 14.08
CA LEU A 78 11.95 17.67 14.77
C LEU A 78 12.33 16.39 15.51
N ARG A 79 13.54 15.90 15.29
CA ARG A 79 14.04 14.68 15.93
C ARG A 79 15.46 14.90 16.45
N ALA A 80 15.70 14.46 17.68
CA ALA A 80 17.02 14.40 18.27
C ALA A 80 17.34 12.93 18.62
N GLU A 81 18.53 12.48 18.24
CA GLU A 81 18.99 11.11 18.44
C GLU A 81 20.45 11.11 18.94
N ASN A 82 20.76 10.24 19.88
CA ASN A 82 22.11 9.92 20.29
C ASN A 82 22.38 8.44 20.04
N ARG A 83 23.45 8.14 19.29
CA ARG A 83 23.94 6.78 19.07
C ARG A 83 25.30 6.58 19.74
N THR A 84 25.37 5.67 20.69
CA THR A 84 26.60 5.34 21.43
C THR A 84 27.17 4.02 20.94
N HIS A 85 28.42 4.05 20.49
CA HIS A 85 29.17 2.89 20.00
C HIS A 85 30.06 2.32 21.10
N GLY A 86 29.59 1.22 21.68
CA GLY A 86 30.35 0.33 22.55
C GLY A 86 31.13 -0.73 21.78
N GLU A 87 31.95 -1.54 22.47
CA GLU A 87 32.65 -2.67 21.84
C GLU A 87 31.68 -3.78 21.41
N ARG A 88 30.75 -4.12 22.29
CA ARG A 88 29.72 -5.14 22.05
C ARG A 88 28.31 -4.58 21.97
N TRP A 89 28.12 -3.34 22.43
CA TRP A 89 26.82 -2.69 22.53
C TRP A 89 26.75 -1.50 21.59
N THR A 90 25.65 -1.34 20.87
CA THR A 90 25.27 -0.08 20.24
C THR A 90 23.97 0.37 20.88
N LEU A 91 24.00 1.49 21.59
CA LEU A 91 22.81 2.10 22.18
C LEU A 91 22.34 3.22 21.26
N THR A 92 21.04 3.32 21.03
CA THR A 92 20.44 4.46 20.32
C THR A 92 19.24 4.92 21.11
N GLU A 93 19.17 6.21 21.41
CA GLU A 93 18.08 6.84 22.15
C GLU A 93 17.71 8.15 21.47
N GLY A 94 16.45 8.54 21.57
CA GLY A 94 16.03 9.79 20.95
C GLY A 94 14.58 10.15 21.24
N VAL A 95 14.27 11.37 20.83
CA VAL A 95 12.96 12.00 20.97
C VAL A 95 12.55 12.62 19.65
N GLU A 96 11.24 12.70 19.45
CA GLU A 96 10.63 13.25 18.25
C GLU A 96 9.43 14.11 18.66
N ALA A 97 9.28 15.25 18.01
CA ALA A 97 8.07 16.05 18.04
C ALA A 97 7.69 16.43 16.62
N TRP A 98 6.41 16.41 16.31
CA TRP A 98 5.93 16.79 14.98
C TRP A 98 4.62 17.56 15.08
N TYR A 99 4.41 18.40 14.08
CA TYR A 99 3.14 19.08 13.84
C TYR A 99 2.66 18.68 12.45
N ALA A 100 1.44 18.15 12.38
CA ALA A 100 0.79 17.80 11.14
C ALA A 100 -0.45 18.68 10.93
N ARG A 101 -0.65 19.11 9.70
CA ARG A 101 -1.84 19.83 9.25
C ARG A 101 -2.46 19.08 8.08
N TYR A 102 -3.76 18.84 8.18
CA TYR A 102 -4.57 18.24 7.13
C TYR A 102 -5.73 19.16 6.79
N ASP A 103 -5.74 19.68 5.57
CA ASP A 103 -6.85 20.46 5.04
C ASP A 103 -7.55 19.62 3.96
N ASP A 104 -8.88 19.57 3.99
CA ASP A 104 -9.68 18.81 3.03
C ASP A 104 -10.89 19.62 2.59
N HIS A 105 -11.13 19.64 1.30
CA HIS A 105 -12.37 20.08 0.68
C HIS A 105 -12.86 18.95 -0.20
N THR A 106 -13.95 18.31 0.22
CA THR A 106 -14.58 17.22 -0.53
C THR A 106 -16.00 17.61 -0.87
N PHE A 107 -16.31 17.66 -2.16
CA PHE A 107 -17.66 17.59 -2.69
C PHE A 107 -17.83 16.23 -3.39
N GLN A 108 -18.89 15.50 -3.07
CA GLN A 108 -19.17 14.22 -3.69
C GLN A 108 -20.66 13.95 -3.76
N ARG A 109 -21.13 13.47 -4.92
CA ARG A 109 -22.48 12.92 -5.07
C ARG A 109 -22.45 11.41 -4.81
N LEU A 110 -23.39 10.94 -4.01
CA LEU A 110 -23.49 9.56 -3.55
C LEU A 110 -24.95 9.12 -3.64
N PHE A 111 -25.21 7.87 -4.03
CA PHE A 111 -26.55 7.29 -3.92
C PHE A 111 -26.56 6.39 -2.69
N ALA A 112 -27.37 6.69 -1.68
CA ALA A 112 -27.45 5.90 -0.45
C ALA A 112 -28.86 5.94 0.14
N GLY A 113 -29.33 4.81 0.69
CA GLY A 113 -30.68 4.71 1.25
C GLY A 113 -31.81 4.91 0.23
N GLY A 114 -31.55 4.60 -1.05
CA GLY A 114 -32.52 4.77 -2.14
C GLY A 114 -32.69 6.20 -2.64
N MET A 115 -31.82 7.13 -2.26
CA MET A 115 -31.87 8.52 -2.71
C MET A 115 -30.47 9.06 -3.01
N GLN A 116 -30.40 10.06 -3.90
CA GLN A 116 -29.19 10.86 -4.10
C GLN A 116 -28.90 11.72 -2.86
N GLN A 117 -27.64 11.73 -2.45
CA GLN A 117 -27.11 12.52 -1.36
C GLN A 117 -25.89 13.31 -1.86
N VAL A 118 -25.80 14.56 -1.44
CA VAL A 118 -24.61 15.39 -1.65
C VAL A 118 -23.84 15.42 -0.33
N ARG A 119 -22.56 15.05 -0.41
CA ARG A 119 -21.63 15.16 0.70
C ARG A 119 -20.65 16.27 0.40
N GLU A 120 -20.78 17.36 1.14
CA GLU A 120 -19.84 18.46 1.13
C GLU A 120 -19.19 18.57 2.50
N GLN A 121 -17.86 18.61 2.53
CA GLN A 121 -17.10 18.66 3.77
C GLN A 121 -15.89 19.56 3.61
N GLN A 122 -15.68 20.39 4.64
CA GLN A 122 -14.48 21.19 4.79
C GLN A 122 -13.79 20.91 6.13
N THR A 123 -12.54 20.49 6.05
CA THR A 123 -11.71 20.12 7.20
C THR A 123 -10.47 20.99 7.25
N ASN A 124 -10.09 21.38 8.45
CA ASN A 124 -8.78 21.92 8.78
C ASN A 124 -8.39 21.32 10.12
N LEU A 125 -7.52 20.33 10.10
CA LEU A 125 -7.10 19.53 11.24
C LEU A 125 -5.64 19.82 11.55
N GLY A 126 -5.34 20.30 12.75
CA GLY A 126 -4.00 20.38 13.31
C GLY A 126 -3.78 19.30 14.37
N ILE A 127 -2.65 18.62 14.31
CA ILE A 127 -2.26 17.61 15.32
C ILE A 127 -0.81 17.86 15.72
N VAL A 128 -0.58 17.97 17.03
CA VAL A 128 0.75 17.90 17.64
C VAL A 128 0.98 16.48 18.12
N GLY A 129 2.11 15.90 17.75
CA GLY A 129 2.52 14.59 18.23
C GLY A 129 3.94 14.58 18.77
N TRP A 130 4.20 13.60 19.62
CA TRP A 130 5.46 13.42 20.31
C TRP A 130 5.78 11.93 20.42
N GLY A 131 7.07 11.63 20.49
CA GLY A 131 7.54 10.27 20.67
C GLY A 131 8.92 10.22 21.30
N ALA A 132 9.23 9.07 21.87
CA ALA A 132 10.54 8.76 22.42
C ALA A 132 10.87 7.31 22.07
N PHE A 133 12.14 7.03 21.80
CA PHE A 133 12.58 5.69 21.47
C PHE A 133 13.94 5.40 22.08
N ALA A 134 14.16 4.14 22.41
CA ALA A 134 15.44 3.62 22.83
C ALA A 134 15.64 2.22 22.25
N SER A 135 16.89 1.89 21.92
CA SER A 135 17.26 0.55 21.47
C SER A 135 18.66 0.21 21.95
N ALA A 136 18.84 -1.06 22.30
CA ALA A 136 20.12 -1.64 22.68
C ALA A 136 20.38 -2.84 21.76
N ARG A 137 21.41 -2.71 20.91
CA ARG A 137 21.93 -3.80 20.10
C ARG A 137 23.16 -4.38 20.77
N TYR A 138 23.15 -5.69 21.02
CA TYR A 138 24.30 -6.44 21.48
C TYR A 138 24.83 -7.34 20.35
N ARG A 139 26.15 -7.45 20.25
CA ARG A 139 26.85 -8.37 19.35
C ARG A 139 27.98 -9.06 20.10
N THR A 140 28.06 -10.39 20.00
CA THR A 140 29.17 -11.15 20.59
C THR A 140 30.50 -10.85 19.87
N ALA A 141 31.62 -11.10 20.55
CA ALA A 141 32.95 -10.86 20.00
C ALA A 141 33.26 -11.70 18.75
N ASP A 142 32.66 -12.89 18.65
CA ASP A 142 32.78 -13.78 17.48
C ASP A 142 31.74 -13.49 16.38
N GLU A 143 30.90 -12.47 16.57
CA GLU A 143 29.82 -12.05 15.67
C GLU A 143 28.83 -13.17 15.30
N ARG A 144 28.74 -14.22 16.13
CA ARG A 144 27.78 -15.31 15.92
C ARG A 144 26.40 -15.00 16.49
N TRP A 145 26.32 -14.13 17.49
CA TRP A 145 25.05 -13.77 18.10
C TRP A 145 24.87 -12.26 18.11
N THR A 146 23.74 -11.81 17.58
CA THR A 146 23.29 -10.42 17.64
C THR A 146 21.88 -10.38 18.21
N ALA A 147 21.63 -9.52 19.18
CA ALA A 147 20.30 -9.25 19.69
C ALA A 147 20.04 -7.75 19.71
N THR A 148 18.81 -7.33 19.38
CA THR A 148 18.40 -5.93 19.48
C THR A 148 17.09 -5.86 20.24
N LEU A 149 17.09 -5.14 21.35
CA LEU A 149 15.89 -4.79 22.09
C LEU A 149 15.57 -3.32 21.80
N GLY A 150 14.35 -3.02 21.39
CA GLY A 150 13.87 -1.68 21.12
C GLY A 150 12.57 -1.38 21.84
N LEU A 151 12.35 -0.12 22.17
CA LEU A 151 11.11 0.40 22.71
C LEU A 151 10.82 1.76 22.09
N ARG A 152 9.58 1.97 21.62
CA ARG A 152 9.09 3.27 21.16
C ARG A 152 7.79 3.65 21.86
N LEU A 153 7.66 4.94 22.14
CA LEU A 153 6.48 5.60 22.67
C LEU A 153 5.99 6.62 21.64
N ASP A 154 4.69 6.68 21.41
CA ASP A 154 4.07 7.67 20.54
C ASP A 154 2.78 8.20 21.17
N GLY A 155 2.51 9.49 21.00
CA GLY A 155 1.26 10.12 21.38
C GLY A 155 0.95 11.34 20.53
N CYS A 156 -0.32 11.74 20.51
CA CYS A 156 -0.75 12.99 19.88
C CYS A 156 -1.97 13.60 20.55
N ASP A 157 -2.21 14.88 20.31
CA ASP A 157 -3.27 15.67 20.92
C ASP A 157 -4.66 15.48 20.29
N TYR A 158 -4.80 14.63 19.27
CA TYR A 158 -6.07 14.41 18.57
C TYR A 158 -7.22 13.99 19.50
N SER A 159 -6.94 13.13 20.50
CA SER A 159 -7.92 12.72 21.51
C SER A 159 -7.23 12.38 22.84
N ARG A 160 -8.01 12.40 23.95
CA ARG A 160 -7.50 11.97 25.27
C ARG A 160 -6.97 10.53 25.26
N ALA A 161 -7.49 9.66 24.39
CA ALA A 161 -7.00 8.29 24.27
C ALA A 161 -5.65 8.25 23.54
N MET A 162 -5.49 9.01 22.45
CA MET A 162 -4.25 9.06 21.68
C MET A 162 -3.11 9.80 22.39
N ALA A 163 -3.42 10.74 23.29
CA ALA A 163 -2.42 11.46 24.10
C ALA A 163 -1.76 10.58 25.17
N ARG A 164 -2.40 9.47 25.56
CA ARG A 164 -1.87 8.54 26.58
C ARG A 164 -0.79 7.65 25.98
N PHE A 165 0.43 8.19 25.87
CA PHE A 165 1.58 7.49 25.25
C PHE A 165 1.85 6.09 25.82
N TRP A 166 1.54 5.84 27.10
CA TRP A 166 1.68 4.52 27.73
C TRP A 166 0.72 3.46 27.18
N GLN A 167 -0.32 3.85 26.43
CA GLN A 167 -1.20 2.92 25.73
C GLN A 167 -0.69 2.54 24.33
N ASN A 168 0.36 3.23 23.85
CA ASN A 168 0.96 3.07 22.52
C ASN A 168 2.44 2.63 22.61
N LEU A 169 2.76 1.82 23.62
CA LEU A 169 4.08 1.22 23.80
C LEU A 169 4.37 0.22 22.68
N SER A 170 5.47 0.43 21.95
CA SER A 170 5.88 -0.42 20.83
C SER A 170 7.23 -1.11 21.10
N PRO A 171 7.26 -2.13 21.99
CA PRO A 171 8.44 -2.95 22.22
C PRO A 171 8.74 -3.86 21.03
N ASN A 172 10.02 -4.10 20.76
CA ASN A 172 10.47 -5.05 19.76
C ASN A 172 11.77 -5.74 20.21
N LEU A 173 11.91 -7.01 19.85
CA LEU A 173 13.09 -7.82 20.09
C LEU A 173 13.43 -8.56 18.80
N SER A 174 14.68 -8.49 18.37
CA SER A 174 15.21 -9.32 17.29
C SER A 174 16.48 -10.03 17.72
N VAL A 175 16.65 -11.26 17.27
CA VAL A 175 17.80 -12.12 17.56
C VAL A 175 18.24 -12.79 16.27
N SER A 176 19.54 -12.77 16.02
CA SER A 176 20.20 -13.50 14.94
C SER A 176 21.32 -14.33 15.54
N TRP A 177 21.27 -15.65 15.31
CA TRP A 177 22.22 -16.60 15.86
C TRP A 177 22.76 -17.54 14.79
N ARG A 178 24.05 -17.39 14.49
CA ARG A 178 24.81 -18.28 13.62
C ARG A 178 25.22 -19.55 14.35
N VAL A 179 24.27 -20.48 14.48
CA VAL A 179 24.41 -21.79 15.14
C VAL A 179 25.55 -22.63 14.58
N ARG A 180 25.80 -22.52 13.27
CA ARG A 180 26.91 -23.17 12.56
C ARG A 180 27.50 -22.17 11.56
N PRO A 181 28.74 -22.34 11.07
CA PRO A 181 29.32 -21.42 10.08
C PRO A 181 28.43 -21.19 8.85
N ALA A 182 27.70 -22.23 8.42
CA ALA A 182 26.79 -22.20 7.28
C ALA A 182 25.32 -21.94 7.63
N VAL A 183 24.91 -21.95 8.90
CA VAL A 183 23.50 -21.90 9.29
C VAL A 183 23.26 -20.83 10.34
N ALA A 184 22.31 -19.94 10.09
CA ALA A 184 21.84 -18.94 11.04
C ALA A 184 20.33 -19.07 11.30
N ILE A 185 19.92 -18.81 12.53
CA ILE A 185 18.52 -18.71 12.94
C ILE A 185 18.25 -17.24 13.25
N ASN A 186 17.19 -16.71 12.67
CA ASN A 186 16.74 -15.34 12.87
C ASN A 186 15.34 -15.38 13.46
N ALA A 187 15.09 -14.61 14.51
CA ALA A 187 13.77 -14.49 15.12
C ALA A 187 13.53 -13.03 15.51
N ALA A 188 12.31 -12.54 15.32
CA ALA A 188 11.91 -11.26 15.88
C ALA A 188 10.45 -11.29 16.34
N VAL A 189 10.16 -10.48 17.35
CA VAL A 189 8.82 -10.25 17.87
C VAL A 189 8.69 -8.77 18.19
N GLY A 190 7.53 -8.19 17.91
CA GLY A 190 7.29 -6.80 18.21
C GLY A 190 5.82 -6.43 18.22
N LEU A 191 5.50 -5.42 19.01
CA LEU A 191 4.22 -4.73 18.98
C LEU A 191 4.46 -3.34 18.38
N TYR A 192 3.67 -2.97 17.40
CA TYR A 192 3.81 -1.69 16.69
C TYR A 192 2.50 -0.94 16.70
N HIS A 193 2.57 0.38 16.86
CA HIS A 193 1.42 1.28 16.83
C HIS A 193 1.55 2.27 15.68
N GLN A 194 0.46 2.51 14.96
CA GLN A 194 0.40 3.46 13.84
C GLN A 194 -0.82 4.36 13.97
N LEU A 195 -0.63 5.65 13.73
CA LEU A 195 -1.72 6.62 13.69
C LEU A 195 -2.65 6.31 12.50
N PRO A 196 -3.99 6.34 12.67
CA PRO A 196 -4.93 6.26 11.56
C PRO A 196 -4.70 7.36 10.51
N PRO A 197 -5.14 7.17 9.25
CA PRO A 197 -4.95 8.17 8.19
C PRO A 197 -5.65 9.49 8.52
N TYR A 198 -5.07 10.61 8.07
CA TYR A 198 -5.63 11.94 8.34
C TYR A 198 -7.01 12.15 7.71
N THR A 199 -7.31 11.50 6.59
CA THR A 199 -8.65 11.47 6.00
C THR A 199 -9.72 11.00 7.00
N GLY A 200 -9.40 9.96 7.78
CA GLY A 200 -10.24 9.46 8.86
C GLY A 200 -10.28 10.37 10.08
N LEU A 201 -9.14 10.91 10.50
CA LEU A 201 -9.11 11.81 11.66
C LEU A 201 -9.77 13.16 11.38
N GLY A 202 -9.72 13.61 10.13
CA GLY A 202 -10.29 14.86 9.65
C GLY A 202 -11.79 14.80 9.40
N TYR A 203 -12.39 13.60 9.31
CA TYR A 203 -13.81 13.45 9.03
C TYR A 203 -14.69 14.22 10.03
N LYS A 204 -15.55 15.08 9.50
CA LYS A 204 -16.54 15.85 10.26
C LYS A 204 -17.96 15.34 10.00
N ASP A 205 -18.78 15.35 11.05
CA ASP A 205 -20.21 15.09 10.93
C ASP A 205 -20.96 16.32 10.36
N ALA A 206 -22.27 16.16 10.15
CA ALA A 206 -23.14 17.23 9.67
C ALA A 206 -23.22 18.46 10.60
N ALA A 207 -22.80 18.33 11.87
CA ALA A 207 -22.71 19.43 12.83
C ALA A 207 -21.33 20.13 12.78
N GLY A 208 -20.44 19.71 11.87
CA GLY A 208 -19.09 20.26 11.71
C GLY A 208 -18.10 19.80 12.78
N MET A 209 -18.46 18.82 13.62
CA MET A 209 -17.60 18.26 14.65
C MET A 209 -16.82 17.07 14.11
N TYR A 210 -15.59 16.85 14.58
CA TYR A 210 -14.83 15.65 14.22
C TYR A 210 -15.52 14.40 14.75
N ALA A 211 -16.03 13.55 13.87
CA ALA A 211 -16.84 12.39 14.25
C ALA A 211 -15.99 11.24 14.81
N ASN A 212 -14.74 11.12 14.36
CA ASN A 212 -13.87 9.97 14.62
C ASN A 212 -12.98 10.12 15.87
N LYS A 213 -13.40 10.90 16.87
CA LYS A 213 -12.66 11.09 18.14
C LYS A 213 -12.47 9.81 18.97
N SER A 214 -13.25 8.77 18.66
CA SER A 214 -13.16 7.44 19.29
C SER A 214 -11.99 6.61 18.77
N LEU A 215 -11.39 6.97 17.62
CA LEU A 215 -10.26 6.25 17.04
C LEU A 215 -9.06 6.20 17.99
N LYS A 216 -8.27 5.14 17.85
CA LYS A 216 -7.04 4.88 18.59
C LYS A 216 -5.93 4.57 17.61
N TYR A 217 -4.68 4.54 18.08
CA TYR A 217 -3.59 3.99 17.29
C TYR A 217 -3.93 2.55 16.90
N MET A 218 -3.83 2.27 15.60
CA MET A 218 -3.87 0.90 15.08
C MET A 218 -2.68 0.15 15.66
N SER A 219 -2.85 -1.14 15.96
CA SER A 219 -1.74 -1.93 16.48
C SER A 219 -1.57 -3.25 15.76
N VAL A 220 -0.32 -3.69 15.63
CA VAL A 220 0.03 -5.00 15.09
C VAL A 220 1.04 -5.68 16.00
N ALA A 221 0.70 -6.88 16.46
CA ALA A 221 1.65 -7.83 17.03
C ALA A 221 2.23 -8.65 15.87
N ASN A 222 3.55 -8.65 15.73
CA ASN A 222 4.28 -9.36 14.69
C ASN A 222 5.26 -10.34 15.33
N ALA A 223 5.36 -11.53 14.77
CA ALA A 223 6.37 -12.52 15.10
C ALA A 223 6.88 -13.18 13.82
N ASN A 224 8.19 -13.32 13.69
CA ASN A 224 8.82 -14.07 12.61
C ASN A 224 9.94 -14.97 13.13
N LEU A 225 10.13 -16.08 12.43
CA LEU A 225 11.18 -17.06 12.69
C LEU A 225 11.66 -17.60 11.37
N GLY A 226 12.96 -17.51 11.12
CA GLY A 226 13.56 -18.01 9.92
C GLY A 226 14.92 -18.64 10.12
N THR A 227 15.34 -19.40 9.13
CA THR A 227 16.66 -19.99 9.02
C THR A 227 17.31 -19.55 7.72
N GLU A 228 18.58 -19.20 7.77
CA GLU A 228 19.43 -18.94 6.61
C GLU A 228 20.48 -20.05 6.52
N TRP A 229 20.66 -20.60 5.33
CA TRP A 229 21.62 -21.66 5.03
C TRP A 229 22.50 -21.28 3.84
N ASN A 230 23.78 -21.08 4.13
CA ASN A 230 24.85 -20.94 3.14
C ASN A 230 25.24 -22.34 2.63
N VAL A 231 24.52 -22.87 1.63
CA VAL A 231 24.80 -24.18 1.02
C VAL A 231 26.21 -24.20 0.43
N THR A 232 26.58 -23.12 -0.24
CA THR A 232 27.95 -22.84 -0.72
C THR A 232 28.25 -21.35 -0.52
N PRO A 233 29.50 -20.88 -0.69
CA PRO A 233 29.79 -19.44 -0.70
C PRO A 233 29.03 -18.64 -1.77
N ARG A 234 28.41 -19.32 -2.74
CA ARG A 234 27.69 -18.74 -3.87
C ARG A 234 26.18 -18.86 -3.77
N VAL A 235 25.67 -19.76 -2.92
CA VAL A 235 24.24 -20.09 -2.83
C VAL A 235 23.80 -19.98 -1.38
N VAL A 236 22.88 -19.05 -1.14
CA VAL A 236 22.22 -18.84 0.16
C VAL A 236 20.75 -19.15 0.00
N LEU A 237 20.23 -20.01 0.87
CA LEU A 237 18.81 -20.31 0.98
C LEU A 237 18.30 -19.72 2.29
N ALA A 238 17.09 -19.20 2.31
CA ALA A 238 16.42 -18.82 3.54
C ALA A 238 14.97 -19.30 3.55
N LEU A 239 14.48 -19.64 4.73
CA LEU A 239 13.09 -20.01 4.98
C LEU A 239 12.62 -19.24 6.20
N GLU A 240 11.56 -18.45 6.08
CA GLU A 240 11.02 -17.61 7.15
C GLU A 240 9.51 -17.81 7.27
N GLY A 241 9.03 -18.11 8.47
CA GLY A 241 7.62 -18.06 8.82
C GLY A 241 7.29 -16.75 9.53
N PHE A 242 6.11 -16.19 9.27
CA PHE A 242 5.65 -14.97 9.92
C PHE A 242 4.18 -15.08 10.36
N TYR A 243 3.85 -14.35 11.41
CA TYR A 243 2.49 -14.17 11.91
C TYR A 243 2.30 -12.73 12.37
N LYS A 244 1.25 -12.09 11.87
CA LYS A 244 0.83 -10.72 12.21
C LYS A 244 -0.61 -10.76 12.70
N TYR A 245 -0.88 -10.08 13.81
CA TYR A 245 -2.21 -9.90 14.36
C TYR A 245 -2.49 -8.41 14.53
N TYR A 246 -3.48 -7.92 13.80
CA TYR A 246 -3.90 -6.52 13.75
C TYR A 246 -5.09 -6.30 14.69
N THR A 247 -5.07 -5.23 15.46
CA THR A 247 -6.22 -4.79 16.25
C THR A 247 -6.41 -3.28 16.15
N ARG A 248 -7.65 -2.84 16.45
CA ARG A 248 -8.05 -1.42 16.40
C ARG A 248 -7.94 -0.84 14.99
N VAL A 249 -8.13 -1.67 13.97
CA VAL A 249 -8.17 -1.20 12.59
C VAL A 249 -9.46 -0.42 12.38
N PRO A 250 -9.44 0.75 11.74
CA PRO A 250 -10.65 1.52 11.47
C PRO A 250 -11.63 0.71 10.60
N LEU A 251 -12.86 0.58 11.06
CA LEU A 251 -13.98 -0.07 10.38
C LEU A 251 -14.93 1.01 9.84
N SER A 252 -15.26 0.96 8.55
CA SER A 252 -16.30 1.82 7.98
C SER A 252 -17.66 1.42 8.52
N VAL A 253 -18.38 2.39 9.11
CA VAL A 253 -19.76 2.16 9.58
C VAL A 253 -20.73 2.04 8.41
N ALA A 254 -20.49 2.78 7.31
CA ALA A 254 -21.34 2.76 6.13
C ALA A 254 -21.27 1.42 5.37
N ASP A 255 -20.06 0.92 5.14
CA ASP A 255 -19.85 -0.25 4.29
C ASP A 255 -19.66 -1.55 5.09
N GLY A 256 -19.47 -1.46 6.40
CA GLY A 256 -19.31 -2.64 7.26
C GLY A 256 -18.02 -3.43 6.99
N ILE A 257 -16.99 -2.79 6.42
CA ILE A 257 -15.69 -3.41 6.12
C ILE A 257 -14.52 -2.59 6.67
N PRO A 258 -13.38 -3.24 7.01
CA PRO A 258 -12.19 -2.54 7.47
C PRO A 258 -11.67 -1.56 6.41
N LEU A 259 -11.17 -0.41 6.84
CA LEU A 259 -10.65 0.62 5.94
C LEU A 259 -9.47 0.12 5.10
N SER A 260 -8.62 -0.73 5.68
CA SER A 260 -7.50 -1.40 4.97
C SER A 260 -7.95 -2.34 3.85
N CYS A 261 -9.24 -2.67 3.82
CA CYS A 261 -9.88 -3.59 2.89
C CYS A 261 -10.70 -2.85 1.82
N LYS A 262 -10.83 -1.52 1.87
CA LYS A 262 -11.53 -0.74 0.82
C LYS A 262 -10.82 -0.66 -0.54
N GLY A 263 -9.67 -1.33 -0.70
CA GLY A 263 -9.02 -1.53 -1.99
C GLY A 263 -8.44 -0.25 -2.60
N ASN A 264 -8.23 -0.30 -3.92
CA ASN A 264 -7.64 0.77 -4.73
C ASN A 264 -8.68 1.48 -5.62
N ASP A 265 -9.95 1.46 -5.21
CA ASP A 265 -11.00 2.12 -5.98
C ASP A 265 -10.78 3.63 -5.96
N TYR A 266 -10.85 4.24 -7.14
CA TYR A 266 -10.66 5.67 -7.34
C TYR A 266 -11.74 6.45 -6.58
N GLY A 267 -11.40 7.02 -5.42
CA GLY A 267 -12.32 7.76 -4.56
C GLY A 267 -11.69 8.17 -3.22
N THR A 268 -12.45 8.86 -2.37
CA THR A 268 -11.98 9.30 -1.06
C THR A 268 -12.10 8.19 -0.02
N VAL A 269 -11.00 7.50 0.26
CA VAL A 269 -10.94 6.44 1.28
C VAL A 269 -10.69 7.05 2.67
N GLY A 270 -11.57 6.71 3.61
CA GLY A 270 -11.43 7.09 5.02
C GLY A 270 -12.13 8.39 5.41
N ASN A 271 -12.66 9.17 4.46
CA ASN A 271 -13.49 10.34 4.77
C ASN A 271 -14.92 9.91 5.12
N GLU A 272 -15.09 9.19 6.22
CA GLU A 272 -16.34 8.59 6.66
C GLU A 272 -16.31 8.29 8.17
N LEU A 273 -17.46 7.91 8.75
CA LEU A 273 -17.52 7.48 10.13
C LEU A 273 -16.80 6.13 10.31
N LEU A 274 -15.84 6.10 11.24
CA LEU A 274 -14.96 4.97 11.49
C LEU A 274 -14.97 4.55 12.96
N LEU A 275 -14.95 3.23 13.20
CA LEU A 275 -14.83 2.65 14.54
C LEU A 275 -13.55 1.81 14.66
N PRO A 276 -12.80 1.86 15.79
CA PRO A 276 -11.56 1.10 15.95
C PRO A 276 -11.84 -0.34 16.43
N THR A 277 -12.75 -1.06 15.76
CA THR A 277 -13.21 -2.39 16.20
C THR A 277 -12.63 -3.54 15.37
N ALA A 278 -12.23 -3.28 14.13
CA ALA A 278 -11.77 -4.35 13.24
C ALA A 278 -10.45 -4.96 13.72
N SER A 279 -10.33 -6.27 13.52
CA SER A 279 -9.11 -7.04 13.75
C SER A 279 -8.78 -7.88 12.52
N GLY A 280 -7.51 -8.23 12.37
CA GLY A 280 -7.04 -8.98 11.22
C GLY A 280 -5.86 -9.86 11.55
N ARG A 281 -5.55 -10.79 10.65
CA ARG A 281 -4.39 -11.65 10.76
C ARG A 281 -3.76 -11.87 9.40
N ALA A 282 -2.43 -11.90 9.36
CA ALA A 282 -1.69 -12.29 8.18
C ALA A 282 -0.58 -13.26 8.58
N TYR A 283 -0.51 -14.41 7.92
CA TYR A 283 0.46 -15.45 8.26
C TYR A 283 0.86 -16.23 7.03
N GLY A 284 2.10 -16.71 7.03
CA GLY A 284 2.64 -17.39 5.87
C GLY A 284 4.08 -17.84 6.08
N VAL A 285 4.61 -18.39 5.00
CA VAL A 285 5.99 -18.85 4.90
C VAL A 285 6.58 -18.31 3.61
N GLU A 286 7.80 -17.81 3.70
CA GLU A 286 8.61 -17.35 2.58
C GLU A 286 9.86 -18.20 2.47
N ALA A 287 10.12 -18.71 1.26
CA ALA A 287 11.39 -19.31 0.89
C ALA A 287 12.11 -18.37 -0.09
N SER A 288 13.39 -18.11 0.13
CA SER A 288 14.21 -17.33 -0.79
C SER A 288 15.54 -17.99 -1.09
N MET A 289 16.08 -17.66 -2.26
CA MET A 289 17.38 -18.11 -2.73
C MET A 289 18.15 -16.93 -3.31
N ARG A 290 19.42 -16.83 -2.97
CA ARG A 290 20.39 -15.96 -3.64
C ARG A 290 21.51 -16.81 -4.21
N TRP A 291 21.72 -16.75 -5.52
CA TRP A 291 22.81 -17.41 -6.22
C TRP A 291 23.69 -16.38 -6.93
N GLN A 292 24.94 -16.24 -6.50
CA GLN A 292 25.90 -15.29 -7.06
C GLN A 292 27.20 -15.98 -7.47
N ILE A 293 27.53 -15.88 -8.75
CA ILE A 293 28.82 -16.21 -9.34
C ILE A 293 29.43 -14.89 -9.83
N PRO A 294 30.43 -14.34 -9.10
CA PRO A 294 31.01 -13.05 -9.42
C PRO A 294 31.42 -12.91 -10.90
N GLY A 295 30.95 -11.84 -11.55
CA GLY A 295 31.27 -11.51 -12.94
C GLY A 295 30.66 -12.45 -13.99
N LYS A 296 29.71 -13.32 -13.61
CA LYS A 296 29.03 -14.23 -14.55
C LYS A 296 27.54 -14.36 -14.34
N PHE A 297 27.09 -14.58 -13.11
CA PHE A 297 25.68 -14.90 -12.88
C PHE A 297 25.21 -14.38 -11.54
N THR A 298 24.06 -13.72 -11.53
CA THR A 298 23.37 -13.35 -10.30
C THR A 298 21.91 -13.70 -10.44
N SER A 299 21.37 -14.44 -9.48
CA SER A 299 19.95 -14.74 -9.40
C SER A 299 19.43 -14.60 -7.98
N VAL A 300 18.20 -14.10 -7.89
CA VAL A 300 17.43 -14.01 -6.66
C VAL A 300 16.07 -14.63 -6.94
N ALA A 301 15.62 -15.52 -6.05
CA ALA A 301 14.30 -16.11 -6.10
C ALA A 301 13.62 -15.95 -4.73
N SER A 302 12.32 -15.73 -4.73
CA SER A 302 11.48 -15.78 -3.53
C SER A 302 10.12 -16.37 -3.87
N VAL A 303 9.56 -17.12 -2.93
CA VAL A 303 8.19 -17.64 -2.98
C VAL A 303 7.59 -17.49 -1.59
N THR A 304 6.50 -16.75 -1.50
CA THR A 304 5.76 -16.50 -0.26
C THR A 304 4.37 -17.07 -0.40
N CYS A 305 4.00 -18.01 0.46
CA CYS A 305 2.65 -18.54 0.58
C CYS A 305 2.02 -18.00 1.86
N PHE A 306 0.89 -17.31 1.75
CA PHE A 306 0.31 -16.60 2.89
C PHE A 306 -1.22 -16.55 2.84
N ARG A 307 -1.81 -16.22 3.98
CA ARG A 307 -3.23 -15.83 4.11
C ARG A 307 -3.33 -14.49 4.79
N SER A 308 -4.25 -13.65 4.33
CA SER A 308 -4.57 -12.36 4.95
C SER A 308 -6.08 -12.22 5.13
N GLU A 309 -6.53 -12.02 6.37
CA GLU A 309 -7.95 -12.08 6.74
C GLU A 309 -8.29 -10.99 7.76
N TYR A 310 -9.51 -10.49 7.71
CA TYR A 310 -10.05 -9.50 8.65
C TYR A 310 -11.40 -9.91 9.20
N ARG A 311 -11.83 -9.28 10.29
CA ARG A 311 -13.17 -9.37 10.87
C ARG A 311 -13.56 -8.04 11.51
N ASN A 312 -14.86 -7.76 11.53
CA ASN A 312 -15.39 -6.48 12.01
C ASN A 312 -15.27 -6.30 13.53
N ASP A 313 -15.43 -7.40 14.26
CA ASP A 313 -15.28 -7.49 15.71
C ASP A 313 -14.89 -8.93 16.12
N ASP A 314 -14.78 -9.17 17.43
CA ASP A 314 -14.37 -10.49 17.96
C ASP A 314 -15.39 -11.61 17.74
N ARG A 315 -16.65 -11.29 17.41
CA ARG A 315 -17.75 -12.26 17.19
C ARG A 315 -17.96 -12.57 15.71
N SER A 316 -17.49 -11.69 14.84
CA SER A 316 -17.63 -11.79 13.40
C SER A 316 -16.69 -12.85 12.80
N PRO A 317 -17.11 -13.55 11.73
CA PRO A 317 -16.25 -14.47 11.00
C PRO A 317 -15.11 -13.71 10.30
N TYR A 318 -14.01 -14.43 10.03
CA TYR A 318 -12.92 -13.91 9.21
C TYR A 318 -13.31 -13.92 7.73
N ILE A 319 -13.07 -12.81 7.05
CA ILE A 319 -13.23 -12.62 5.60
C ILE A 319 -11.87 -12.34 4.95
N ALA A 320 -11.72 -12.69 3.67
CA ALA A 320 -10.48 -12.47 2.95
C ALA A 320 -10.20 -10.97 2.77
N SER A 321 -8.98 -10.55 3.09
CA SER A 321 -8.50 -9.19 2.78
C SER A 321 -8.40 -8.98 1.28
N ALA A 322 -8.58 -7.74 0.78
CA ALA A 322 -8.32 -7.38 -0.61
C ALA A 322 -6.90 -7.73 -1.09
N TRP A 323 -5.95 -7.91 -0.16
CA TRP A 323 -4.55 -8.21 -0.43
C TRP A 323 -4.19 -9.71 -0.30
N ASP A 324 -5.18 -10.59 -0.11
CA ASP A 324 -4.98 -12.03 0.10
C ASP A 324 -4.73 -12.79 -1.21
N ASN A 325 -3.57 -12.61 -1.85
CA ASN A 325 -3.23 -13.25 -3.12
C ASN A 325 -2.87 -14.75 -3.01
N ARG A 326 -2.89 -15.33 -1.80
CA ARG A 326 -2.45 -16.71 -1.46
C ARG A 326 -0.96 -17.00 -1.66
N PHE A 327 -0.37 -16.57 -2.77
CA PHE A 327 1.06 -16.67 -3.00
C PHE A 327 1.59 -15.55 -3.89
N ILE A 328 2.87 -15.26 -3.72
CA ILE A 328 3.67 -14.40 -4.61
C ILE A 328 4.99 -15.14 -4.85
N ALA A 329 5.41 -15.25 -6.10
CA ALA A 329 6.67 -15.85 -6.50
C ALA A 329 7.41 -14.92 -7.46
N ASN A 330 8.69 -14.69 -7.21
CA ASN A 330 9.55 -13.90 -8.08
C ASN A 330 10.86 -14.65 -8.27
N VAL A 331 11.32 -14.75 -9.52
CA VAL A 331 12.64 -15.26 -9.86
C VAL A 331 13.25 -14.27 -10.83
N SER A 332 14.39 -13.69 -10.47
CA SER A 332 15.19 -12.89 -11.39
C SER A 332 16.58 -13.48 -11.52
N GLY A 333 17.16 -13.37 -12.72
CA GLY A 333 18.49 -13.85 -13.01
C GLY A 333 19.11 -13.07 -14.15
N THR A 334 20.37 -12.68 -13.98
CA THR A 334 21.18 -12.03 -15.00
C THR A 334 22.44 -12.84 -15.22
N TYR A 335 22.75 -13.14 -16.48
CA TYR A 335 23.98 -13.78 -16.90
C TYR A 335 24.82 -12.82 -17.76
N ASP A 336 26.05 -12.59 -17.33
CA ASP A 336 27.04 -11.76 -18.02
C ASP A 336 27.88 -12.62 -18.96
N PHE A 337 27.83 -12.29 -20.24
CA PHE A 337 28.59 -12.91 -21.31
C PHE A 337 29.85 -12.10 -21.63
N PRO A 338 30.86 -12.72 -22.28
CA PRO A 338 32.01 -12.00 -22.78
C PRO A 338 31.63 -10.84 -23.70
N ARG A 339 32.54 -9.87 -23.83
CA ARG A 339 32.33 -8.64 -24.62
C ARG A 339 31.18 -7.78 -24.09
N ASN A 340 30.90 -7.80 -22.78
CA ASN A 340 29.92 -6.91 -22.13
C ASN A 340 28.49 -7.06 -22.65
N TRP A 341 28.11 -8.29 -22.95
CA TRP A 341 26.72 -8.66 -23.16
C TRP A 341 26.15 -9.16 -21.84
N SER A 342 24.91 -8.83 -21.52
CA SER A 342 24.21 -9.47 -20.40
C SER A 342 22.79 -9.82 -20.80
N VAL A 343 22.30 -10.96 -20.33
CA VAL A 343 20.91 -11.39 -20.52
C VAL A 343 20.28 -11.55 -19.16
N GLY A 344 19.22 -10.80 -18.92
CA GLY A 344 18.38 -10.86 -17.74
C GLY A 344 17.04 -11.53 -18.06
N ALA A 345 16.51 -12.28 -17.11
CA ALA A 345 15.14 -12.77 -17.14
C ALA A 345 14.50 -12.56 -15.76
N LYS A 346 13.20 -12.24 -15.75
CA LYS A 346 12.39 -12.11 -14.54
C LYS A 346 11.06 -12.82 -14.72
N LEU A 347 10.82 -13.85 -13.92
CA LEU A 347 9.53 -14.49 -13.77
C LEU A 347 8.84 -13.91 -12.54
N SER A 348 7.66 -13.34 -12.71
CA SER A 348 6.80 -12.89 -11.61
C SER A 348 5.49 -13.68 -11.67
N ALA A 349 5.07 -14.27 -10.56
CA ALA A 349 3.80 -14.98 -10.46
C ALA A 349 3.07 -14.60 -9.17
N ILE A 350 1.75 -14.47 -9.26
CA ILE A 350 0.88 -14.04 -8.17
C ILE A 350 -0.39 -14.86 -8.22
N GLY A 351 -0.86 -15.34 -7.07
CA GLY A 351 -2.17 -15.98 -7.00
C GLY A 351 -3.29 -14.96 -7.17
N GLY A 352 -4.47 -15.43 -7.55
CA GLY A 352 -5.58 -14.53 -7.84
C GLY A 352 -6.03 -13.74 -6.61
N SER A 353 -6.20 -12.43 -6.77
CA SER A 353 -6.74 -11.58 -5.72
C SER A 353 -8.23 -11.86 -5.50
N PRO A 354 -8.71 -11.77 -4.26
CA PRO A 354 -10.15 -11.79 -4.01
C PRO A 354 -10.78 -10.48 -4.50
N TYR A 355 -12.04 -10.55 -4.91
CA TYR A 355 -12.81 -9.38 -5.35
C TYR A 355 -14.25 -9.45 -4.87
N THR A 356 -14.89 -8.28 -4.78
CA THR A 356 -16.28 -8.14 -4.36
C THR A 356 -17.16 -8.02 -5.60
N PRO A 357 -18.18 -8.89 -5.77
CA PRO A 357 -19.10 -8.79 -6.90
C PRO A 357 -19.90 -7.49 -6.87
N TYR A 358 -20.41 -7.06 -8.01
CA TYR A 358 -21.29 -5.89 -8.10
C TYR A 358 -22.71 -6.24 -7.66
N ASP A 359 -23.38 -5.26 -7.04
CA ASP A 359 -24.82 -5.26 -6.81
C ASP A 359 -25.49 -4.84 -8.14
N GLU A 360 -25.91 -5.82 -8.94
CA GLU A 360 -26.50 -5.59 -10.27
C GLU A 360 -27.86 -4.87 -10.19
N ASP A 361 -28.63 -5.13 -9.14
CA ASP A 361 -29.93 -4.49 -8.93
C ASP A 361 -29.77 -3.00 -8.62
N ARG A 362 -28.81 -2.64 -7.75
CA ARG A 362 -28.53 -1.22 -7.48
C ARG A 362 -27.79 -0.56 -8.63
N SER A 363 -26.88 -1.26 -9.30
CA SER A 363 -26.08 -0.70 -10.39
C SER A 363 -26.88 -0.48 -11.67
N SER A 364 -27.96 -1.23 -11.90
CA SER A 364 -28.85 -1.01 -13.05
C SER A 364 -29.82 0.15 -12.85
N LEU A 365 -30.10 0.57 -11.61
CA LEU A 365 -31.04 1.66 -11.34
C LEU A 365 -30.53 2.99 -11.92
N VAL A 366 -31.34 3.66 -12.74
CA VAL A 366 -30.97 4.93 -13.41
C VAL A 366 -30.53 5.98 -12.38
N GLU A 367 -31.35 6.21 -11.35
CA GLU A 367 -31.06 7.17 -10.29
C GLU A 367 -29.76 6.86 -9.52
N ALA A 368 -29.37 5.58 -9.42
CA ALA A 368 -28.13 5.20 -8.76
C ALA A 368 -26.92 5.34 -9.69
N TRP A 369 -27.07 4.94 -10.94
CA TRP A 369 -26.00 4.97 -11.94
C TRP A 369 -25.57 6.41 -12.24
N ASP A 370 -26.52 7.30 -12.50
CA ASP A 370 -26.27 8.69 -12.92
C ASP A 370 -25.53 9.51 -11.86
N VAL A 371 -25.61 9.11 -10.59
CA VAL A 371 -24.93 9.80 -9.49
C VAL A 371 -23.41 9.67 -9.54
N GLN A 372 -22.87 8.52 -9.94
CA GLN A 372 -21.42 8.28 -9.90
C GLN A 372 -20.82 7.69 -11.19
N GLY A 373 -21.65 7.29 -12.16
CA GLY A 373 -21.19 6.72 -13.44
C GLY A 373 -20.42 5.41 -13.30
N ARG A 374 -20.69 4.64 -12.24
CA ARG A 374 -19.99 3.39 -11.96
C ARG A 374 -20.84 2.42 -11.14
N PRO A 375 -20.57 1.10 -11.26
CA PRO A 375 -21.31 0.09 -10.50
C PRO A 375 -21.07 0.19 -8.99
N TYR A 376 -22.03 -0.32 -8.23
CA TYR A 376 -21.97 -0.46 -6.78
C TYR A 376 -21.53 -1.87 -6.41
N TYR A 377 -20.70 -2.00 -5.37
CA TYR A 377 -20.30 -3.30 -4.84
C TYR A 377 -21.35 -3.86 -3.90
N ASP A 378 -21.56 -5.18 -3.96
CA ASP A 378 -22.32 -5.92 -2.96
C ASP A 378 -21.40 -6.30 -1.79
N TYR A 379 -21.33 -5.40 -0.80
CA TYR A 379 -20.52 -5.62 0.41
C TYR A 379 -21.04 -6.75 1.30
N SER A 380 -22.27 -7.26 1.12
CA SER A 380 -22.73 -8.47 1.81
C SER A 380 -21.94 -9.71 1.37
N ARG A 381 -21.39 -9.67 0.15
CA ARG A 381 -20.56 -10.69 -0.47
C ARG A 381 -19.10 -10.26 -0.60
N TYR A 382 -18.62 -9.41 0.31
CA TYR A 382 -17.26 -8.87 0.27
C TYR A 382 -16.19 -9.95 0.08
N ASN A 383 -15.40 -9.82 -0.98
CA ASN A 383 -14.27 -10.70 -1.32
C ASN A 383 -14.59 -12.21 -1.37
N THR A 384 -15.84 -12.54 -1.71
CA THR A 384 -16.29 -13.94 -1.84
C THR A 384 -15.83 -14.59 -3.15
N CYS A 385 -15.54 -13.79 -4.18
CA CYS A 385 -15.02 -14.24 -5.46
C CYS A 385 -13.49 -14.08 -5.55
N ARG A 386 -12.85 -14.76 -6.51
CA ARG A 386 -11.39 -14.71 -6.71
C ARG A 386 -11.03 -14.80 -8.19
N LEU A 387 -10.00 -14.06 -8.58
CA LEU A 387 -9.44 -14.09 -9.93
C LEU A 387 -8.56 -15.33 -10.14
N ASP A 388 -8.16 -15.55 -11.39
CA ASP A 388 -7.16 -16.56 -11.73
C ASP A 388 -5.76 -16.11 -11.30
N ALA A 389 -4.86 -17.08 -11.10
CA ALA A 389 -3.45 -16.79 -10.89
C ALA A 389 -2.82 -16.25 -12.18
N PHE A 390 -1.88 -15.32 -12.04
CA PHE A 390 -1.17 -14.70 -13.16
C PHE A 390 0.33 -14.93 -13.04
N ALA A 391 0.99 -15.14 -14.18
CA ALA A 391 2.44 -15.23 -14.26
C ALA A 391 2.94 -14.52 -15.52
N GLN A 392 4.07 -13.83 -15.40
CA GLN A 392 4.68 -13.04 -16.46
C GLN A 392 6.18 -13.31 -16.51
N LEU A 393 6.70 -13.53 -17.71
CA LEU A 393 8.14 -13.62 -17.98
C LEU A 393 8.62 -12.40 -18.76
N ASP A 394 9.56 -11.67 -18.19
CA ASP A 394 10.26 -10.56 -18.84
C ASP A 394 11.68 -11.00 -19.20
N VAL A 395 12.17 -10.58 -20.35
CA VAL A 395 13.52 -10.88 -20.84
C VAL A 395 14.17 -9.60 -21.32
N ARG A 396 15.39 -9.33 -20.84
CA ARG A 396 16.17 -8.17 -21.22
C ARG A 396 17.54 -8.59 -21.71
N VAL A 397 17.99 -7.98 -22.80
CA VAL A 397 19.34 -8.15 -23.34
C VAL A 397 20.01 -6.80 -23.35
N ASP A 398 21.16 -6.68 -22.69
CA ASP A 398 21.95 -5.45 -22.65
C ASP A 398 23.30 -5.66 -23.33
N LYS A 399 23.81 -4.55 -23.87
CA LYS A 399 25.12 -4.45 -24.49
C LYS A 399 25.77 -3.13 -24.08
N ASN A 400 26.94 -3.22 -23.45
CA ASN A 400 27.76 -2.05 -23.12
C ASN A 400 28.99 -1.93 -24.02
N TYR A 401 29.20 -0.74 -24.57
CA TYR A 401 30.40 -0.32 -25.28
C TYR A 401 31.15 0.70 -24.43
N TYR A 402 32.44 0.48 -24.25
CA TYR A 402 33.31 1.36 -23.47
C TYR A 402 34.25 2.09 -24.43
N PHE A 403 34.22 3.42 -24.39
CA PHE A 403 35.07 4.30 -25.16
C PHE A 403 35.95 5.11 -24.21
N ARG A 404 36.93 5.84 -24.76
CA ARG A 404 37.75 6.73 -23.93
C ARG A 404 36.91 7.94 -23.51
N GLY A 405 36.61 8.03 -22.22
CA GLY A 405 35.87 9.15 -21.63
C GLY A 405 34.36 9.12 -21.81
N TRP A 406 33.78 7.98 -22.20
CA TRP A 406 32.32 7.75 -22.14
C TRP A 406 31.96 6.26 -22.33
N ARG A 407 30.72 5.89 -21.96
CA ARG A 407 30.13 4.55 -22.15
C ARG A 407 28.79 4.66 -22.87
N LEU A 408 28.54 3.74 -23.81
CA LEU A 408 27.24 3.53 -24.45
C LEU A 408 26.63 2.21 -24.01
N GLY A 409 25.48 2.25 -23.34
CA GLY A 409 24.65 1.08 -23.08
C GLY A 409 23.48 1.05 -24.06
N ILE A 410 23.23 -0.10 -24.67
CA ILE A 410 22.03 -0.37 -25.47
C ILE A 410 21.33 -1.57 -24.84
N TYR A 411 20.02 -1.51 -24.69
CA TYR A 411 19.25 -2.66 -24.24
C TYR A 411 17.96 -2.85 -25.04
N LEU A 412 17.57 -4.11 -25.15
CA LEU A 412 16.26 -4.55 -25.61
C LEU A 412 15.58 -5.24 -24.42
N ASP A 413 14.45 -4.68 -23.97
CA ASP A 413 13.61 -5.24 -22.93
C ASP A 413 12.29 -5.72 -23.54
N LEU A 414 11.94 -6.98 -23.28
CA LEU A 414 10.73 -7.63 -23.74
C LEU A 414 9.92 -8.03 -22.51
N GLN A 415 8.87 -7.27 -22.22
CA GLN A 415 8.00 -7.57 -21.08
C GLN A 415 6.85 -8.46 -21.51
N ASN A 416 6.52 -9.45 -20.67
CA ASN A 416 5.46 -10.43 -20.92
C ASN A 416 5.66 -11.25 -22.21
N VAL A 417 6.83 -11.85 -22.37
CA VAL A 417 7.18 -12.72 -23.51
C VAL A 417 6.23 -13.91 -23.65
N THR A 418 5.63 -14.37 -22.54
CA THR A 418 4.63 -15.44 -22.51
C THR A 418 3.26 -15.01 -23.04
N LYS A 419 3.03 -13.72 -23.29
CA LYS A 419 1.71 -13.16 -23.66
C LYS A 419 0.61 -13.59 -22.69
N SER A 420 0.97 -13.68 -21.41
CA SER A 420 0.05 -14.05 -20.36
C SER A 420 -0.95 -12.92 -20.15
N VAL A 421 -2.22 -13.27 -19.95
CA VAL A 421 -3.31 -12.31 -19.77
C VAL A 421 -3.62 -12.20 -18.28
N LEU A 422 -3.42 -11.01 -17.72
CA LEU A 422 -3.92 -10.65 -16.40
C LEU A 422 -5.38 -10.29 -16.52
N ARG A 423 -6.23 -11.05 -15.82
CA ARG A 423 -7.66 -10.77 -15.71
C ARG A 423 -7.95 -9.95 -14.47
N GLN A 424 -8.84 -8.99 -14.58
CA GLN A 424 -9.51 -8.35 -13.45
C GLN A 424 -11.01 -8.69 -13.48
N GLN A 425 -11.76 -8.23 -12.50
CA GLN A 425 -13.20 -8.38 -12.49
C GLN A 425 -13.79 -7.61 -13.69
N ASP A 426 -14.60 -8.28 -14.51
CA ASP A 426 -15.34 -7.65 -15.60
C ASP A 426 -16.21 -6.52 -15.05
N VAL A 427 -16.08 -5.31 -15.61
CA VAL A 427 -16.78 -4.12 -15.15
C VAL A 427 -18.20 -4.13 -15.68
N LEU A 428 -19.17 -3.91 -14.79
CA LEU A 428 -20.56 -3.71 -15.18
C LEU A 428 -20.76 -2.26 -15.63
N MET A 429 -21.25 -2.06 -16.85
CA MET A 429 -21.43 -0.75 -17.46
C MET A 429 -22.82 -0.55 -18.05
N SER A 430 -23.42 0.63 -17.85
CA SER A 430 -24.67 1.01 -18.51
C SER A 430 -24.45 1.22 -20.01
N THR A 431 -25.41 0.78 -20.83
CA THR A 431 -25.47 1.10 -22.27
C THR A 431 -26.13 2.46 -22.55
N GLY A 432 -26.69 3.11 -21.53
CA GLY A 432 -27.50 4.32 -21.66
C GLY A 432 -28.94 4.08 -22.12
N VAL A 433 -29.31 2.85 -22.50
CA VAL A 433 -30.67 2.48 -22.89
C VAL A 433 -31.47 2.07 -21.65
N ILE A 434 -32.63 2.71 -21.43
CA ILE A 434 -33.54 2.34 -20.35
C ILE A 434 -34.33 1.10 -20.78
N GLU A 435 -34.24 0.02 -20.00
CA GLU A 435 -34.91 -1.26 -20.25
C GLU A 435 -36.43 -1.14 -20.09
N ASN A 436 -36.88 -0.38 -19.08
CA ASN A 436 -38.27 -0.23 -18.68
C ASN A 436 -38.71 1.25 -18.65
N PRO A 437 -38.80 1.94 -19.80
CA PRO A 437 -39.08 3.37 -19.85
C PRO A 437 -40.46 3.77 -19.31
N GLU A 438 -41.42 2.85 -19.32
CA GLU A 438 -42.78 3.08 -18.80
C GLU A 438 -42.88 3.01 -17.27
N ALA A 439 -41.83 2.53 -16.59
CA ALA A 439 -41.80 2.48 -15.13
C ALA A 439 -41.63 3.89 -14.52
N PRO A 440 -42.08 4.11 -13.27
CA PRO A 440 -41.75 5.33 -12.52
C PRO A 440 -40.23 5.57 -12.51
N ALA A 441 -39.78 6.84 -12.50
CA ALA A 441 -38.37 7.19 -12.55
C ALA A 441 -37.50 6.45 -11.51
N ALA A 442 -38.02 6.28 -10.29
CA ALA A 442 -37.38 5.55 -9.20
C ALA A 442 -37.25 4.03 -9.40
N GLU A 443 -37.87 3.49 -10.45
CA GLU A 443 -37.83 2.07 -10.83
C GLU A 443 -37.20 1.85 -12.21
N GLN A 444 -36.82 2.92 -12.92
CA GLN A 444 -36.19 2.82 -14.23
C GLN A 444 -34.79 2.23 -14.12
N ARG A 445 -34.46 1.35 -15.07
CA ARG A 445 -33.22 0.59 -15.11
C ARG A 445 -32.55 0.70 -16.47
N TYR A 446 -31.23 0.80 -16.45
CA TYR A 446 -30.40 0.69 -17.64
C TYR A 446 -30.18 -0.75 -18.04
N VAL A 447 -30.14 -1.00 -19.36
CA VAL A 447 -29.58 -2.22 -19.91
C VAL A 447 -28.07 -2.20 -19.65
N MET A 448 -27.57 -3.21 -18.94
CA MET A 448 -26.18 -3.32 -18.55
C MET A 448 -25.39 -4.24 -19.49
N LYS A 449 -24.13 -3.91 -19.73
CA LYS A 449 -23.14 -4.77 -20.40
C LYS A 449 -21.95 -5.05 -19.48
N ARG A 450 -21.20 -6.12 -19.77
CA ARG A 450 -19.96 -6.45 -19.06
C ARG A 450 -18.76 -6.17 -19.95
N LEU A 451 -17.88 -5.30 -19.48
CA LEU A 451 -16.62 -4.99 -20.14
C LEU A 451 -15.52 -5.87 -19.56
N LYS A 452 -14.87 -6.66 -20.42
CA LYS A 452 -13.75 -7.51 -20.00
C LYS A 452 -12.56 -6.65 -19.63
N GLN A 453 -11.99 -6.88 -18.46
CA GLN A 453 -10.78 -6.21 -18.01
C GLN A 453 -9.60 -7.17 -18.13
N GLU A 454 -8.93 -7.14 -19.29
CA GLU A 454 -7.81 -8.01 -19.61
C GLU A 454 -6.59 -7.19 -20.05
N SER A 455 -5.41 -7.49 -19.50
CA SER A 455 -4.15 -6.87 -19.91
C SER A 455 -3.09 -7.95 -20.12
N GLY A 456 -2.48 -8.01 -21.30
CA GLY A 456 -1.57 -9.11 -21.65
C GLY A 456 -0.72 -8.89 -22.89
N THR A 457 -0.41 -7.63 -23.21
CA THR A 457 0.38 -7.31 -24.41
C THR A 457 1.87 -7.56 -24.17
N LEU A 458 2.56 -8.00 -25.23
CA LEU A 458 4.02 -7.99 -25.28
C LEU A 458 4.48 -6.55 -25.49
N LEU A 459 5.31 -6.03 -24.58
CA LEU A 459 5.81 -4.67 -24.65
C LEU A 459 7.32 -4.67 -24.95
N PRO A 460 7.72 -4.43 -26.21
CA PRO A 460 9.12 -4.26 -26.55
C PRO A 460 9.59 -2.83 -26.25
N THR A 461 10.71 -2.69 -25.56
CA THR A 461 11.37 -1.41 -25.27
C THR A 461 12.82 -1.46 -25.72
N ILE A 462 13.25 -0.46 -26.47
CA ILE A 462 14.67 -0.24 -26.78
C ILE A 462 15.12 0.99 -26.00
N GLY A 463 16.19 0.86 -25.23
CA GLY A 463 16.75 1.97 -24.49
C GLY A 463 18.23 2.16 -24.76
N LEU A 464 18.67 3.40 -24.58
CA LEU A 464 20.03 3.85 -24.84
C LEU A 464 20.49 4.70 -23.65
N THR A 465 21.67 4.39 -23.12
CA THR A 465 22.26 5.06 -21.97
C THR A 465 23.63 5.58 -22.35
N VAL A 466 23.88 6.87 -22.12
CA VAL A 466 25.19 7.51 -22.33
C VAL A 466 25.67 8.04 -20.99
N GLU A 467 26.89 7.65 -20.61
CA GLU A 467 27.56 8.10 -19.39
C GLU A 467 28.91 8.70 -19.79
N PHE A 468 29.23 9.89 -19.27
CA PHE A 468 30.44 10.68 -19.61
C PHE A 468 31.48 10.60 -18.51
#